data_AF-A0A1Y5ESC6-F1
#
_entry.id   AF-A0A1Y5ESC6-F1
#
_cell.length_a   1.000
_cell.length_b   1.000
_cell.length_c   1.000
_cell.angle_alpha   90.00
_cell.angle_beta   90.00
_cell.angle_gamma   90.00
#
_symmetry.space_group_name_H-M   'P 1'
#
loop_
_entity.id
_entity.type
_entity.pdbx_description
1 polymer ?
#
loop_
_entity_poly.entity_id
_entity_poly.type
_entity_poly.pdbx_seq_one_letter_code
_entity_poly.pdbx_strand_id
1 'polypeptide(L)'
;MVEYVPQSKVEGEIQQGNESLIHAELWEVITGKKSGRLNDHEMTFFDAVGFALEDFSILKLVYQLAREMNVGKDIDLIPQLDDAKDLFSLLKTER
;
A
#
# COMPACT_ATOMS: atom_id res chain seq x y z
N MET A 1 -9.99 1.66 -15.43
CA MET A 1 -9.40 0.63 -14.55
C MET A 1 -9.04 1.30 -13.23
N VAL A 2 -9.02 0.55 -12.14
CA VAL A 2 -8.75 1.07 -10.77
C VAL A 2 -7.79 0.14 -10.03
N GLU A 3 -7.22 0.57 -8.90
CA GLU A 3 -6.40 -0.29 -8.04
C GLU A 3 -7.26 -1.23 -7.18
N TYR A 4 -8.19 -0.65 -6.39
CA TYR A 4 -9.08 -1.35 -5.48
C TYR A 4 -10.48 -0.71 -5.48
N VAL A 5 -11.46 -1.43 -6.02
CA VAL A 5 -12.80 -0.89 -6.31
C VAL A 5 -13.47 -0.23 -5.09
N PRO A 6 -13.52 -0.85 -3.89
CA PRO A 6 -14.17 -0.23 -2.74
C PRO A 6 -13.59 1.14 -2.35
N GLN A 7 -12.27 1.35 -2.51
CA GLN A 7 -11.63 2.63 -2.20
C GLN A 7 -11.78 3.64 -3.34
N SER A 8 -11.53 3.22 -4.59
CA SER A 8 -11.64 4.13 -5.75
C SER A 8 -13.06 4.66 -5.93
N LYS A 9 -14.10 3.92 -5.52
CA LYS A 9 -15.49 4.42 -5.49
C LYS A 9 -15.69 5.67 -4.62
N VAL A 10 -14.86 5.84 -3.59
CA VAL A 10 -14.96 6.95 -2.64
C VAL A 10 -13.97 8.07 -2.98
N GLU A 11 -12.79 7.71 -3.46
CA GLU A 11 -11.66 8.65 -3.59
C GLU A 11 -11.31 9.00 -5.05
N GLY A 12 -11.63 8.11 -6.00
CA GLY A 12 -11.23 8.24 -7.40
C GLY A 12 -12.17 9.11 -8.22
N GLU A 13 -11.81 9.39 -9.47
CA GLU A 13 -12.67 10.11 -10.41
C GLU A 13 -14.00 9.39 -10.67
N ILE A 14 -14.03 8.05 -10.54
CA ILE A 14 -15.24 7.24 -10.67
C ILE A 14 -16.36 7.64 -9.69
N GLN A 15 -16.04 8.32 -8.58
CA GLN A 15 -17.03 8.87 -7.65
C GLN A 15 -18.01 9.85 -8.32
N GLN A 16 -17.58 10.52 -9.40
CA GLN A 16 -18.41 11.44 -10.19
C GLN A 16 -19.21 10.72 -11.30
N GLY A 17 -18.88 9.45 -11.55
CA GLY A 17 -19.41 8.65 -12.64
C GLY A 17 -20.33 7.53 -12.18
N ASN A 18 -20.45 6.51 -13.03
CA ASN A 18 -21.19 5.28 -12.73
C ASN A 18 -20.20 4.14 -12.57
N GLU A 19 -20.35 3.31 -11.53
CA GLU A 19 -19.53 2.12 -11.27
C GLU A 19 -19.45 1.16 -12.48
N SER A 20 -20.47 1.16 -13.35
CA SER A 20 -20.46 0.37 -14.60
C SER A 20 -19.35 0.77 -15.58
N LEU A 21 -18.72 1.94 -15.40
CA LEU A 21 -17.55 2.38 -16.17
C LEU A 21 -16.26 1.66 -15.75
N ILE A 22 -16.25 0.97 -14.60
CA ILE A 22 -15.09 0.21 -14.15
C ILE A 22 -15.01 -1.11 -14.90
N HIS A 23 -14.13 -1.17 -15.90
CA HIS A 23 -13.85 -2.41 -16.64
C HIS A 23 -13.17 -3.49 -15.77
N ALA A 24 -12.10 -3.10 -15.04
CA ALA A 24 -11.25 -4.03 -14.31
C ALA A 24 -10.51 -3.35 -13.16
N GLU A 25 -10.20 -4.12 -12.12
CA GLU A 25 -9.07 -3.81 -11.24
C GLU A 25 -7.76 -4.16 -11.96
N LEU A 26 -6.69 -3.39 -11.71
CA LEU A 26 -5.42 -3.53 -12.41
C LEU A 26 -4.84 -4.96 -12.33
N TRP A 27 -4.98 -5.62 -11.17
CA TRP A 27 -4.50 -6.99 -10.97
C TRP A 27 -5.18 -8.00 -11.90
N GLU A 28 -6.45 -7.79 -12.26
CA GLU A 28 -7.17 -8.69 -13.18
C GLU A 28 -6.58 -8.62 -14.59
N VAL A 29 -6.07 -7.45 -14.98
CA VAL A 29 -5.41 -7.26 -16.28
C VAL A 29 -4.01 -7.84 -16.27
N ILE A 30 -3.23 -7.58 -15.21
CA ILE A 30 -1.87 -8.11 -15.06
C ILE A 30 -1.86 -9.65 -15.05
N THR A 31 -2.87 -10.26 -14.42
CA THR A 31 -2.99 -11.73 -14.35
C THR A 31 -3.63 -12.36 -15.59
N GLY A 32 -4.04 -11.57 -16.58
CA GLY A 32 -4.71 -12.04 -17.80
C GLY A 32 -6.15 -12.50 -17.59
N LYS A 33 -6.75 -12.26 -16.42
CA LYS A 33 -8.16 -12.57 -16.12
C LYS A 33 -9.12 -11.69 -16.93
N LYS A 34 -8.73 -10.43 -17.18
CA LYS A 34 -9.42 -9.50 -18.08
C LYS A 34 -8.43 -8.91 -19.07
N SER A 35 -8.91 -8.62 -20.28
CA SER A 35 -8.10 -7.90 -21.26
C SER A 35 -7.88 -6.46 -20.81
N GLY A 36 -6.68 -5.92 -21.06
CA GLY A 36 -6.41 -4.49 -21.00
C GLY A 36 -6.93 -3.79 -22.25
N ARG A 37 -6.12 -2.88 -22.80
CA ARG A 37 -6.38 -2.22 -24.09
C ARG A 37 -6.60 -3.24 -25.20
N LEU A 38 -7.66 -3.06 -25.99
CA LEU A 38 -8.06 -3.93 -27.10
C LEU A 38 -7.58 -3.45 -28.46
N ASN A 39 -7.40 -2.15 -28.65
CA ASN A 39 -6.90 -1.55 -29.91
C ASN A 39 -6.33 -0.13 -29.71
N ASP A 40 -5.74 0.41 -30.78
CA ASP A 40 -5.06 1.72 -30.78
C ASP A 40 -6.01 2.92 -30.76
N HIS A 41 -7.30 2.71 -31.05
CA HIS A 41 -8.31 3.78 -31.04
C HIS A 41 -9.06 3.88 -29.70
N GLU A 42 -8.87 2.93 -28.80
CA GLU A 42 -9.51 2.90 -27.49
C GLU A 42 -8.93 3.98 -26.57
N MET A 43 -9.79 4.73 -25.88
CA MET A 43 -9.35 5.60 -24.79
C MET A 43 -9.43 4.83 -23.47
N THR A 44 -8.31 4.75 -22.76
CA THR A 44 -8.22 4.03 -21.48
C THR A 44 -7.88 5.01 -20.38
N PHE A 45 -8.60 4.92 -19.25
CA PHE A 45 -8.28 5.69 -18.05
C PHE A 45 -7.88 4.73 -16.92
N PHE A 46 -6.80 5.07 -16.24
CA PHE A 46 -6.42 4.46 -14.97
C PHE A 46 -6.68 5.49 -13.89
N ASP A 47 -7.74 5.25 -13.12
CA ASP A 47 -8.18 6.10 -12.03
C ASP A 47 -7.42 5.66 -10.77
N ALA A 48 -6.29 6.33 -10.54
CA ALA A 48 -5.30 5.96 -9.53
C ALA A 48 -5.44 6.86 -8.30
N VAL A 49 -5.63 6.24 -7.15
CA VAL A 49 -5.75 6.90 -5.83
C VAL A 49 -4.69 6.41 -4.85
N GLY A 50 -3.96 5.35 -5.19
CA GLY A 50 -3.02 4.66 -4.32
C GLY A 50 -3.70 3.57 -3.51
N PHE A 51 -3.06 2.41 -3.40
CA PHE A 51 -3.52 1.32 -2.53
C PHE A 51 -2.38 0.77 -1.67
N ALA A 52 -2.67 0.39 -0.43
CA ALA A 52 -1.68 -0.02 0.57
C ALA A 52 -0.72 -1.14 0.13
N LEU A 53 -1.10 -1.95 -0.86
CA LEU A 53 -0.22 -2.97 -1.44
C LEU A 53 1.00 -2.36 -2.15
N GLU A 54 0.86 -1.18 -2.72
CA GLU A 54 1.94 -0.43 -3.39
C GLU A 54 2.97 0.04 -2.36
N ASP A 55 2.50 0.66 -1.27
CA ASP A 55 3.32 1.06 -0.13
C ASP A 55 4.01 -0.16 0.52
N PHE A 56 3.28 -1.25 0.73
CA PHE A 56 3.85 -2.48 1.26
C PHE A 56 4.98 -3.01 0.37
N SER A 57 4.78 -2.99 -0.95
CA SER A 57 5.76 -3.47 -1.92
C SER A 57 7.03 -2.62 -1.90
N ILE A 58 6.91 -1.29 -1.86
CA ILE A 58 8.08 -0.41 -1.78
C ILE A 58 8.78 -0.50 -0.43
N LEU A 59 8.05 -0.63 0.69
CA LEU A 59 8.65 -0.84 2.01
C LEU A 59 9.49 -2.12 2.08
N LYS A 60 8.99 -3.22 1.49
CA LYS A 60 9.73 -4.48 1.39
C LYS A 60 11.03 -4.32 0.60
N LEU A 61 10.96 -3.64 -0.55
CA LEU A 61 12.12 -3.39 -1.39
C LEU A 61 13.15 -2.48 -0.71
N VAL A 62 12.71 -1.34 -0.16
CA VAL A 62 13.56 -0.39 0.54
C VAL A 62 14.23 -1.05 1.73
N TYR A 63 13.50 -1.84 2.52
CA TYR A 63 14.08 -2.57 3.64
C TYR A 63 15.15 -3.57 3.18
N GLN A 64 14.89 -4.34 2.12
CA GLN A 64 15.88 -5.26 1.57
C GLN A 64 17.15 -4.53 1.11
N LEU A 65 17.00 -3.48 0.30
CA LEU A 65 18.14 -2.69 -0.20
C LEU A 65 18.92 -2.01 0.94
N ALA A 66 18.21 -1.52 1.97
CA ALA A 66 18.85 -0.92 3.13
C ALA A 66 19.74 -1.92 3.88
N ARG A 67 19.27 -3.17 4.01
CA ARG A 67 20.06 -4.27 4.61
C ARG A 67 21.27 -4.64 3.76
N GLU A 68 21.11 -4.75 2.44
CA GLU A 68 22.21 -5.07 1.50
C GLU A 68 23.29 -3.98 1.47
N MET A 69 22.89 -2.71 1.58
CA MET A 69 23.79 -1.56 1.55
C MET A 69 24.30 -1.13 2.94
N ASN A 70 23.86 -1.80 4.01
CA ASN A 70 24.15 -1.45 5.41
C ASN A 70 23.84 0.03 5.73
N VAL A 71 22.67 0.51 5.30
CA VAL A 71 22.18 1.88 5.57
C VAL A 71 20.97 1.86 6.51
N GLY A 72 20.84 2.91 7.32
CA GLY A 72 19.80 3.04 8.34
C GLY A 72 20.36 3.06 9.76
N LYS A 73 19.48 3.18 10.74
CA LYS A 73 19.82 3.20 12.17
C LYS A 73 18.71 2.52 12.96
N ASP A 74 19.07 1.72 13.94
CA ASP A 74 18.12 1.18 14.91
C ASP A 74 17.60 2.28 15.83
N ILE A 75 16.29 2.25 16.06
CA ILE A 75 15.59 3.16 16.97
C ILE A 75 14.69 2.34 17.90
N ASP A 76 14.63 2.73 19.16
CA ASP A 76 13.72 2.15 20.15
C ASP A 76 12.31 2.73 19.94
N LEU A 77 11.60 2.23 18.94
CA LEU A 77 10.25 2.70 18.60
C LEU A 77 9.19 2.18 19.60
N ILE A 78 9.38 0.97 20.10
CA ILE A 78 8.51 0.31 21.08
C ILE A 78 9.37 -0.15 22.27
N PRO A 79 8.83 -0.18 23.49
CA PRO A 79 9.61 -0.51 24.67
C PRO A 79 10.01 -1.99 24.70
N GLN A 80 11.21 -2.27 25.19
CA GLN A 80 11.62 -3.61 25.59
C GLN A 80 11.41 -3.75 27.10
N LEU A 81 10.59 -4.72 27.50
CA LEU A 81 10.18 -4.94 28.90
C LEU A 81 10.44 -6.39 29.30
N ASP A 82 10.95 -6.61 30.51
CA ASP A 82 11.06 -7.95 31.12
C ASP A 82 9.69 -8.51 31.50
N ASP A 83 8.81 -7.65 32.04
CA ASP A 83 7.40 -7.95 32.24
C ASP A 83 6.57 -7.07 31.31
N ALA A 84 5.94 -7.70 30.31
CA ALA A 84 5.07 -7.02 29.34
C ALA A 84 3.88 -6.28 29.98
N LYS A 85 3.59 -6.53 31.27
CA LYS A 85 2.55 -5.83 32.04
C LYS A 85 3.10 -4.68 32.91
N ASP A 86 4.40 -4.63 33.18
CA ASP A 86 5.01 -3.57 34.02
C ASP A 86 5.55 -2.42 33.15
N LEU A 87 4.65 -1.67 32.52
CA LEU A 87 5.03 -0.45 31.80
C LEU A 87 5.55 0.66 32.76
N PHE A 88 5.16 0.61 34.04
CA PHE A 88 5.63 1.56 35.07
C PHE A 88 7.12 1.42 35.38
N SER A 89 7.73 0.26 35.10
CA SER A 89 9.17 0.07 35.18
C SER A 89 9.97 1.15 34.43
N LEU A 90 9.47 1.64 33.29
CA LEU A 90 10.11 2.68 32.48
C LEU A 90 10.15 4.06 33.15
N LEU A 91 9.30 4.31 34.16
CA LEU A 91 9.26 5.57 34.89
C LEU A 91 10.17 5.57 36.12
N LYS A 92 10.72 4.42 36.51
CA LYS A 92 11.62 4.31 37.66
C LYS A 92 12.97 4.91 37.24
N THR A 93 13.19 6.19 37.56
CA THR A 93 14.52 6.81 37.43
C THR A 93 15.46 6.11 38.40
N GLU A 94 16.60 5.59 37.91
CA GLU A 94 17.67 5.12 38.78
C GLU A 94 18.02 6.24 39.78
N ARG A 95 18.05 5.90 41.07
CA ARG A 95 18.62 6.73 42.13
C ARG A 95 20.08 6.38 42.32
#